data_AF-A0A938RIH1-F1
#
_entry.id   AF-A0A938RIH1-F1
#
_cell.length_a   1.000
_cell.length_b   1.000
_cell.length_c   1.000
_cell.angle_alpha   90.00
_cell.angle_beta   90.00
_cell.angle_gamma   90.00
#
_symmetry.space_group_name_H-M   'P 1'
#
loop_
_entity.id
_entity.type
_entity.pdbx_description
1 polymer ?
#
loop_
_entity_poly.entity_id
_entity_poly.type
_entity_poly.pdbx_seq_one_letter_code
_entity_poly.pdbx_strand_id
1 'polypeptide(L)'
;TDPQAFFDGGFLLPFGGHKGYALAVIAELLGGPLAGADAYPGVTSRSGIFIFTVDATVFRPLADYEKSLTKTLGRIKAIPPRPGFDEVLLPGEPEARTRIMRDRDGIPIPEDTWHAVCGVGAELGVDVEAMAQGDL
;
A
#
# COMPACT_ATOMS: atom_id res chain seq x y z
N THR A 1 9.20 -21.90 2.83
CA THR A 1 9.87 -20.93 3.73
C THR A 1 11.13 -20.37 3.09
N ASP A 2 11.70 -21.05 2.09
CA ASP A 2 12.67 -20.47 1.16
C ASP A 2 12.01 -19.43 0.23
N PRO A 3 12.46 -18.15 0.22
CA PRO A 3 11.96 -17.14 -0.70
C PRO A 3 12.25 -17.43 -2.19
N GLN A 4 13.32 -18.17 -2.51
CA GLN A 4 13.69 -18.45 -3.90
C GLN A 4 12.66 -19.30 -4.64
N ALA A 5 11.92 -20.13 -3.91
CA ALA A 5 10.87 -20.97 -4.46
C ALA A 5 9.79 -20.19 -5.25
N PHE A 6 9.58 -18.91 -4.97
CA PHE A 6 8.68 -18.07 -5.79
C PHE A 6 9.28 -17.79 -7.17
N PHE A 7 10.57 -17.45 -7.24
CA PHE A 7 11.27 -17.16 -8.49
C PHE A 7 11.52 -18.44 -9.31
N ASP A 8 11.59 -19.60 -8.66
CA ASP A 8 11.73 -20.92 -9.29
C ASP A 8 10.39 -21.49 -9.84
N GLY A 9 9.36 -20.65 -9.98
CA GLY A 9 8.07 -21.04 -10.56
C GLY A 9 6.99 -21.46 -9.55
N GLY A 10 7.21 -21.21 -8.26
CA GLY A 10 6.18 -21.35 -7.23
C GLY A 10 5.14 -20.23 -7.25
N PHE A 11 4.22 -20.28 -6.29
CA PHE A 11 3.13 -19.30 -6.16
C PHE A 11 3.02 -18.77 -4.73
N LEU A 12 2.60 -17.51 -4.61
CA LEU A 12 2.22 -16.93 -3.32
C LEU A 12 0.90 -17.55 -2.85
N LEU A 13 0.86 -17.94 -1.58
CA LEU A 13 -0.36 -18.43 -0.96
C LEU A 13 -1.27 -17.27 -0.53
N PRO A 14 -2.60 -17.42 -0.61
CA PRO A 14 -3.53 -16.42 -0.10
C PRO A 14 -3.42 -16.32 1.43
N PHE A 15 -3.45 -15.09 1.96
CA PHE A 15 -3.45 -14.88 3.40
C PHE A 15 -4.70 -15.49 4.04
N GLY A 16 -4.57 -16.17 5.18
CA GLY A 16 -5.73 -16.79 5.83
C GLY A 16 -6.44 -17.84 4.97
N GLY A 17 -5.76 -18.45 3.98
CA GLY A 17 -6.26 -19.57 3.18
C GLY A 17 -7.49 -19.20 2.35
N HIS A 18 -8.58 -19.96 2.52
CA HIS A 18 -9.81 -19.79 1.72
C HIS A 18 -10.43 -18.38 1.84
N LYS A 19 -10.21 -17.66 2.95
CA LYS A 19 -10.68 -16.27 3.12
C LYS A 19 -9.89 -15.30 2.23
N GLY A 20 -8.56 -15.42 2.20
CA GLY A 20 -7.74 -14.61 1.30
C GLY A 20 -7.98 -14.94 -0.16
N TYR A 21 -8.23 -16.22 -0.48
CA TYR A 21 -8.63 -16.62 -1.83
C TYR A 21 -9.93 -15.94 -2.26
N ALA A 22 -10.97 -15.98 -1.42
CA ALA A 22 -12.24 -15.34 -1.72
C ALA A 22 -12.09 -13.82 -1.92
N LEU A 23 -11.26 -13.15 -1.11
CA LEU A 23 -10.97 -11.72 -1.26
C LEU A 23 -10.20 -11.43 -2.56
N ALA A 24 -9.23 -12.27 -2.93
CA ALA A 24 -8.50 -12.14 -4.19
C ALA A 24 -9.43 -12.31 -5.41
N VAL A 25 -10.37 -13.26 -5.36
CA VAL A 25 -11.38 -13.45 -6.42
C VAL A 25 -12.29 -12.23 -6.53
N ILE A 26 -12.72 -11.63 -5.42
CA ILE A 26 -13.52 -10.39 -5.45
C ILE A 26 -12.72 -9.26 -6.10
N ALA A 27 -11.45 -9.09 -5.74
CA ALA A 27 -10.59 -8.07 -6.34
C ALA A 27 -10.43 -8.28 -7.86
N GLU A 28 -10.23 -9.53 -8.31
CA GLU A 28 -10.15 -9.86 -9.73
C GLU A 28 -11.46 -9.57 -10.47
N LEU A 29 -12.61 -9.94 -9.91
CA LEU A 29 -13.91 -9.70 -10.57
C LEU A 29 -14.24 -8.21 -10.68
N LEU A 30 -13.88 -7.42 -9.67
CA LEU A 30 -14.12 -5.97 -9.67
C LEU A 30 -13.11 -5.22 -10.55
N GLY A 31 -11.84 -5.62 -10.52
CA GLY A 31 -10.76 -5.00 -11.30
C GLY A 31 -10.76 -5.45 -12.75
N GLY A 32 -10.89 -6.74 -13.03
CA GLY A 32 -10.85 -7.30 -14.38
C GLY A 32 -12.13 -7.00 -15.17
N PRO A 33 -13.14 -7.90 -15.13
CA PRO A 33 -14.31 -7.79 -15.99
C PRO A 33 -15.20 -6.59 -15.67
N LEU A 34 -15.40 -6.23 -14.40
CA LEU A 34 -16.29 -5.10 -14.08
C LEU A 34 -15.70 -3.76 -14.52
N ALA A 35 -14.39 -3.53 -14.32
CA ALA A 35 -13.74 -2.31 -14.80
C ALA A 35 -13.34 -2.40 -16.30
N GLY A 36 -13.62 -3.53 -16.97
CA GLY A 36 -13.34 -3.75 -18.40
C GLY A 36 -11.86 -3.94 -18.75
N ALA A 37 -11.02 -4.26 -17.76
CA ALA A 37 -9.58 -4.48 -17.98
C ALA A 37 -9.27 -5.81 -18.66
N ASP A 38 -10.22 -6.75 -18.69
CA ASP A 38 -10.12 -8.04 -19.38
C ASP A 38 -10.31 -7.93 -20.91
N ALA A 39 -10.89 -6.84 -21.40
CA ALA A 39 -11.16 -6.59 -22.83
C ALA A 39 -9.91 -6.21 -23.65
N TYR A 40 -8.78 -5.90 -23.00
CA TYR A 40 -7.55 -5.48 -23.68
C TYR A 40 -6.55 -6.64 -23.81
N PRO A 41 -6.20 -7.07 -25.05
CA PRO A 41 -5.19 -8.11 -25.26
C PRO A 41 -3.78 -7.55 -25.01
N GLY A 42 -3.09 -8.05 -23.99
CA GLY A 42 -1.70 -7.70 -23.66
C GLY A 42 -1.38 -7.90 -22.18
N VAL A 43 -0.17 -8.39 -21.86
CA VAL A 43 0.25 -8.73 -20.47
C VAL A 43 0.60 -7.48 -19.65
N THR A 44 0.91 -6.36 -20.30
CA THR A 44 1.49 -5.16 -19.67
C THR A 44 0.47 -4.10 -19.24
N SER A 45 -0.83 -4.33 -19.43
CA SER A 45 -1.89 -3.34 -19.16
C SER A 45 -3.12 -3.91 -18.44
N ARG A 46 -2.97 -5.02 -17.70
CA ARG A 46 -4.05 -5.65 -16.92
C ARG A 46 -4.08 -5.17 -15.47
N SER A 47 -4.24 -3.88 -15.26
CA SER A 47 -4.52 -3.33 -13.93
C SER A 47 -5.81 -2.55 -13.98
N GLY A 48 -6.93 -3.24 -13.81
CA GLY A 48 -8.20 -2.58 -13.60
C GLY A 48 -8.36 -2.21 -12.13
N ILE A 49 -8.76 -0.97 -11.90
CA ILE A 49 -8.93 -0.42 -10.56
C ILE A 49 -10.42 -0.17 -10.36
N PHE A 50 -10.98 -0.77 -9.31
CA PHE A 50 -12.33 -0.47 -8.87
C PHE A 50 -12.28 0.47 -7.67
N ILE A 51 -12.91 1.64 -7.79
CA ILE A 51 -13.03 2.62 -6.72
C ILE A 51 -14.50 2.75 -6.34
N PHE A 52 -14.80 2.49 -5.07
CA PHE A 52 -16.12 2.69 -4.50
C PHE A 52 -16.06 3.79 -3.45
N THR A 53 -16.93 4.79 -3.58
CA THR A 53 -17.02 5.91 -2.64
C THR A 53 -18.42 5.97 -2.06
N VAL A 54 -18.51 6.29 -0.77
CA VAL A 54 -19.77 6.46 -0.04
C VAL A 54 -19.73 7.79 0.68
N ASP A 55 -20.69 8.66 0.39
CA ASP A 55 -20.87 9.89 1.13
C ASP A 55 -21.61 9.58 2.45
N ALA A 56 -20.89 9.71 3.57
CA ALA A 56 -21.44 9.48 4.90
C ALA A 56 -22.56 10.47 5.26
N THR A 57 -22.58 11.65 4.63
CA THR A 57 -23.56 12.71 4.91
C THR A 57 -24.98 12.35 4.47
N VAL A 58 -25.11 11.40 3.53
CA VAL A 58 -26.40 10.82 3.12
C VAL A 58 -27.10 10.09 4.26
N PHE A 59 -26.35 9.58 5.24
CA PHE A 59 -26.90 8.79 6.34
C PHE A 59 -27.07 9.58 7.64
N ARG A 60 -26.22 10.58 7.89
CA ARG A 60 -26.22 11.39 9.13
C ARG A 60 -25.39 12.66 8.97
N PRO A 61 -25.59 13.69 9.82
CA PRO A 61 -24.72 14.86 9.85
C PRO A 61 -23.24 14.49 10.04
N LEU A 62 -22.35 15.19 9.32
CA LEU A 62 -20.91 14.89 9.33
C LEU A 62 -20.30 14.94 10.75
N ALA A 63 -20.61 15.99 11.51
CA ALA A 63 -20.10 16.15 12.88
C ALA A 63 -20.48 14.98 13.80
N ASP A 64 -21.69 14.44 13.63
CA ASP A 64 -22.16 13.29 14.37
C ASP A 64 -21.43 12.00 13.95
N TYR A 65 -21.16 11.84 12.66
CA TYR A 65 -20.35 10.74 12.13
C TYR A 65 -18.92 10.80 12.66
N GLU A 66 -18.24 11.94 12.57
CA GLU A 66 -16.87 12.15 13.05
C GLU A 66 -16.73 11.89 14.55
N LYS A 67 -17.70 12.36 15.36
CA LYS A 67 -17.74 12.07 16.79
C LYS A 67 -17.85 10.57 17.07
N SER A 68 -18.70 9.87 16.31
CA SER A 68 -18.87 8.42 16.43
C SER A 68 -17.63 7.65 15.97
N LEU A 69 -17.01 8.09 14.89
CA LEU A 69 -15.77 7.53 14.33
C LEU A 69 -14.65 7.65 15.36
N THR A 70 -14.39 8.86 15.88
CA THR A 70 -13.36 9.15 16.88
C THR A 70 -13.53 8.27 18.12
N LYS A 71 -14.76 8.13 18.61
CA LYS A 71 -15.06 7.26 19.77
C LYS A 71 -14.74 5.79 19.49
N THR A 72 -15.06 5.29 18.29
CA THR A 72 -14.78 3.90 17.91
C THR A 72 -13.28 3.66 17.77
N LEU A 73 -12.56 4.55 17.08
CA LEU A 73 -11.11 4.46 16.94
C LEU A 73 -10.41 4.52 18.30
N GLY A 74 -10.87 5.40 19.20
CA GLY A 74 -10.35 5.47 20.58
C GLY A 74 -10.57 4.17 21.36
N ARG A 75 -11.71 3.49 21.18
CA ARG A 75 -11.95 2.17 21.81
C ARG A 75 -11.00 1.10 21.29
N ILE A 76 -10.75 1.06 19.98
CA ILE A 76 -9.80 0.11 19.39
C ILE A 76 -8.40 0.36 19.94
N LYS A 77 -7.97 1.63 19.98
CA LYS A 77 -6.65 2.01 20.53
C LYS A 77 -6.48 1.73 22.01
N ALA A 78 -7.58 1.73 22.78
CA ALA A 78 -7.56 1.43 24.21
C ALA A 78 -7.51 -0.06 24.54
N ILE A 79 -7.57 -0.96 23.54
CA ILE A 79 -7.43 -2.39 23.77
C ILE A 79 -6.01 -2.68 24.31
N PRO A 80 -5.86 -3.38 25.45
CA PRO A 80 -4.55 -3.76 25.95
C PRO A 80 -3.77 -4.56 24.90
N PRO A 81 -2.53 -4.17 24.57
CA PRO A 81 -1.73 -4.91 23.62
C PRO A 81 -1.33 -6.27 24.19
N ARG A 82 -1.08 -7.23 23.30
CA ARG A 82 -0.55 -8.55 23.70
C ARG A 82 0.91 -8.41 24.19
N PRO A 83 1.42 -9.33 25.02
CA PRO A 83 2.83 -9.31 25.44
C PRO A 83 3.79 -9.17 24.25
N GLY A 84 4.76 -8.27 24.40
CA GLY A 84 5.74 -7.94 23.36
C GLY A 84 5.32 -6.81 22.41
N PHE A 85 4.19 -6.14 22.66
CA PHE A 85 3.72 -4.97 21.91
C PHE A 85 3.36 -3.85 22.88
N ASP A 86 3.69 -2.61 22.51
CA ASP A 86 3.47 -1.43 23.36
C ASP A 86 2.09 -0.80 23.13
N GLU A 87 1.50 -0.97 21.94
CA GLU A 87 0.21 -0.38 21.59
C GLU A 87 -0.49 -1.16 20.47
N VAL A 88 -1.78 -0.92 20.32
CA VAL A 88 -2.56 -1.30 19.12
C VAL A 88 -2.43 -0.17 18.09
N LEU A 89 -2.22 -0.52 16.82
CA LEU A 89 -2.14 0.45 15.73
C LEU A 89 -3.39 0.40 14.86
N LEU A 90 -3.83 1.56 14.38
CA LEU A 90 -4.91 1.66 13.39
C LEU A 90 -4.37 1.46 11.97
N PRO A 91 -5.19 0.96 11.02
CA PRO A 91 -4.81 0.97 9.61
C PRO A 91 -4.43 2.38 9.15
N GLY A 92 -3.28 2.53 8.49
CA GLY A 92 -2.72 3.82 8.04
C GLY A 92 -1.79 4.50 9.05
N GLU A 93 -1.80 4.10 10.32
CA GLU A 93 -0.94 4.68 11.35
C GLU A 93 0.55 4.34 11.17
N PRO A 94 0.96 3.09 10.87
CA PRO A 94 2.34 2.77 10.55
C PRO A 94 2.89 3.60 9.36
N GLU A 95 2.07 3.77 8.32
CA GLU A 95 2.41 4.54 7.13
C GLU A 95 2.56 6.03 7.44
N ALA A 96 1.62 6.60 8.21
CA ALA A 96 1.70 8.00 8.64
C ALA A 96 2.96 8.28 9.48
N ARG A 97 3.31 7.38 10.40
CA ARG A 97 4.55 7.48 11.20
C ARG A 97 5.79 7.40 10.31
N THR A 98 5.81 6.44 9.38
CA THR A 98 6.92 6.25 8.43
C THR A 98 7.10 7.48 7.55
N ARG A 99 6.00 8.10 7.10
CA ARG A 99 6.05 9.34 6.32
C ARG A 99 6.69 10.48 7.11
N ILE A 100 6.24 10.72 8.34
CA ILE A 100 6.82 11.77 9.20
C ILE A 100 8.32 11.55 9.42
N MET A 101 8.73 10.31 9.68
CA MET A 101 10.15 9.98 9.85
C MET A 101 10.94 10.22 8.56
N ARG A 102 10.44 9.77 7.41
CA ARG A 102 11.15 9.91 6.12
C ARG A 102 11.15 11.34 5.57
N ASP A 103 10.14 12.14 5.89
CA ASP A 103 10.13 13.56 5.58
C ASP A 103 11.21 14.32 6.38
N ARG A 104 11.53 13.85 7.60
CA ARG A 104 12.55 14.44 8.48
C ARG A 104 13.96 13.91 8.21
N ASP A 105 14.11 12.59 8.10
CA ASP A 105 15.40 11.89 8.09
C ASP A 105 15.85 11.48 6.68
N GLY A 106 14.99 11.66 5.68
CA GLY A 106 15.19 11.15 4.32
C GLY A 106 14.62 9.74 4.12
N ILE A 107 14.48 9.35 2.85
CA ILE A 107 13.99 8.02 2.46
C ILE A 107 15.19 7.07 2.37
N PRO A 108 15.24 5.99 3.15
CA PRO A 108 16.31 5.00 3.02
C PRO A 108 16.12 4.22 1.71
N ILE A 109 17.16 4.21 0.87
CA ILE A 109 17.20 3.48 -0.39
C ILE A 109 18.35 2.48 -0.32
N PRO A 110 18.14 1.18 -0.62
CA PRO A 110 19.23 0.22 -0.74
C PRO A 110 20.23 0.62 -1.82
N GLU A 111 21.51 0.35 -1.58
CA GLU A 111 22.61 0.75 -2.48
C GLU A 111 22.41 0.25 -3.92
N ASP A 112 22.04 -1.02 -4.10
CA ASP A 112 21.78 -1.60 -5.42
C ASP A 112 20.63 -0.88 -6.15
N THR A 113 19.58 -0.49 -5.42
CA THR A 113 18.47 0.28 -5.98
C THR A 113 18.93 1.69 -6.36
N TRP A 114 19.77 2.32 -5.55
CA TRP A 114 20.32 3.64 -5.84
C TRP A 114 21.19 3.62 -7.11
N HIS A 115 22.07 2.63 -7.24
CA HIS A 115 22.87 2.44 -8.44
C HIS A 115 22.02 2.21 -9.69
N ALA A 116 20.95 1.42 -9.59
CA ALA A 116 20.03 1.22 -10.71
C ALA A 116 19.35 2.52 -11.15
N VAL A 117 18.91 3.35 -10.18
CA VAL A 117 18.32 4.66 -10.47
C VAL A 117 19.33 5.60 -11.13
N CYS A 118 20.56 5.67 -10.61
CA CYS A 118 21.62 6.51 -11.19
C CYS A 118 22.01 6.04 -12.60
N GLY A 119 22.04 4.73 -12.84
CA GLY A 119 22.29 4.15 -14.16
C GLY A 119 21.26 4.61 -15.20
N VAL A 120 19.96 4.53 -14.86
CA VAL A 120 18.89 5.05 -15.73
C VAL A 120 19.00 6.56 -15.92
N GLY A 121 19.38 7.30 -14.86
CA GLY A 121 19.65 8.73 -14.95
C GLY A 121 20.72 9.05 -15.99
N ALA A 122 21.86 8.37 -15.94
CA ALA A 122 22.96 8.54 -16.88
C ALA A 122 22.56 8.23 -18.34
N GLU A 123 21.80 7.15 -18.56
CA GLU A 123 21.26 6.81 -19.89
C GLU A 123 20.36 7.91 -20.46
N LEU A 124 19.62 8.60 -19.60
CA LEU A 124 18.72 9.69 -19.95
C LEU A 124 19.38 11.07 -19.92
N GLY A 125 20.67 11.16 -19.56
CA GLY A 125 21.40 12.43 -19.45
C GLY A 125 21.01 13.28 -18.23
N VAL A 126 20.50 12.65 -17.16
CA VAL A 126 20.11 13.29 -15.89
C VAL A 126 21.13 12.92 -14.81
N ASP A 127 21.76 13.94 -14.21
CA ASP A 127 22.65 13.75 -13.05
C ASP A 127 21.83 13.64 -11.76
N VAL A 128 21.44 12.41 -11.43
CA VAL A 128 20.61 12.11 -10.25
C VAL A 128 21.36 12.39 -8.94
N GLU A 129 22.68 12.25 -8.92
CA GLU A 129 23.48 12.49 -7.72
C GLU A 129 23.54 13.98 -7.39
N ALA A 130 23.77 14.83 -8.39
CA ALA A 130 23.70 16.29 -8.22
C ALA A 130 22.31 16.74 -7.76
N MET A 131 21.24 16.15 -8.30
CA MET A 131 19.86 16.43 -7.88
C MET A 131 19.61 16.05 -6.42
N ALA A 132 20.14 14.91 -5.96
CA ALA A 132 19.94 14.42 -4.61
C ALA A 132 20.68 15.25 -3.55
N GLN A 133 21.79 15.89 -3.94
CA GLN A 133 22.56 16.78 -3.07
C GLN A 133 21.99 18.20 -3.01
N GLY A 134 21.03 18.53 -3.88
CA GLY A 134 20.38 19.85 -3.94
C GLY A 134 21.17 20.89 -4.73
N ASP A 135 22.06 20.45 -5.63
CA ASP A 135 22.98 21.32 -6.40
C ASP A 135 22.36 21.89 -7.69
N LEU A 136 21.04 22.14 -7.71
CA LEU A 136 20.30 22.79 -8.81
C LEU A 136 19.60 24.08 -8.38
#